data_AF-A0A924GTR2-F1
#
_entry.id   AF-A0A924GTR2-F1
#
_cell.length_a   1.000
_cell.length_b   1.000
_cell.length_c   1.000
_cell.angle_alpha   90.00
_cell.angle_beta   90.00
_cell.angle_gamma   90.00
#
_symmetry.space_group_name_H-M   'P 1'
#
loop_
_entity.id
_entity.type
_entity.pdbx_description
1 polymer ?
#
loop_
_entity_poly.entity_id
_entity_poly.type
_entity_poly.pdbx_seq_one_letter_code
_entity_poly.pdbx_strand_id
1 'polypeptide(L)'
;MNFQKILVPIAGAAAVAMAYRLYGWAGVAVVATVVVMWVLLHFTRMMQVLKRAANRPIGYVDSAVMLNAKLRAGHTLLHVVAMTKSLGAQQSEKDTQPEVFRWTDGGQSHVTCTFVGGKLAQHLLFRPAAPDSVPAADEASPAP
;
A
#
# COMPACT_ATOMS: atom_id res chain seq x y z
N MET A 1 -15.40 -18.24 -16.28
CA MET A 1 -16.52 -17.39 -15.80
C MET A 1 -16.55 -17.46 -14.28
N ASN A 2 -16.73 -16.32 -13.60
CA ASN A 2 -16.46 -16.20 -12.16
C ASN A 2 -17.62 -16.78 -11.32
N PHE A 3 -17.72 -18.12 -11.28
CA PHE A 3 -18.81 -18.89 -10.67
C PHE A 3 -19.15 -18.46 -9.24
N GLN A 4 -18.13 -18.05 -8.48
CA GLN A 4 -18.26 -17.55 -7.12
C GLN A 4 -19.12 -16.27 -7.03
N LYS A 5 -19.10 -15.39 -8.05
CA LYS A 5 -19.92 -14.18 -8.08
C LYS A 5 -21.41 -14.47 -8.28
N ILE A 6 -21.77 -15.66 -8.78
CA ILE A 6 -23.16 -16.07 -9.05
C ILE A 6 -23.66 -17.01 -7.95
N LEU A 7 -22.83 -17.92 -7.47
CA LEU A 7 -23.20 -18.87 -6.40
C LEU A 7 -23.51 -18.19 -5.08
N VAL A 8 -22.72 -17.17 -4.69
CA VAL A 8 -22.89 -16.46 -3.41
C VAL A 8 -24.25 -15.77 -3.28
N PRO A 9 -24.73 -14.96 -4.24
CA PRO A 9 -26.05 -14.34 -4.13
C PRO A 9 -27.19 -15.38 -4.16
N ILE A 10 -27.05 -16.45 -4.95
CA ILE A 10 -28.05 -17.54 -5.00
C ILE A 10 -28.15 -18.25 -3.66
N ALA A 11 -27.00 -18.60 -3.05
CA ALA A 11 -26.96 -19.24 -1.75
C ALA A 11 -27.55 -18.33 -0.65
N GLY A 12 -27.30 -17.03 -0.70
CA GLY A 12 -27.89 -16.05 0.21
C GLY A 12 -29.42 -15.98 0.09
N ALA A 13 -29.95 -15.88 -1.13
CA ALA A 13 -31.39 -15.88 -1.37
C ALA A 13 -32.05 -17.19 -0.92
N ALA A 14 -31.41 -18.33 -1.21
CA ALA A 14 -31.89 -19.65 -0.78
C ALA A 14 -31.91 -19.78 0.76
N ALA A 15 -30.89 -19.28 1.45
CA ALA A 15 -30.82 -19.30 2.91
C ALA A 15 -31.96 -18.48 3.55
N VAL A 16 -32.26 -17.30 3.01
CA VAL A 16 -33.38 -16.46 3.49
C VAL A 16 -34.72 -17.16 3.24
N ALA A 17 -34.92 -17.73 2.04
CA ALA A 17 -36.16 -18.45 1.70
C ALA A 17 -36.38 -19.69 2.58
N MET A 18 -35.31 -20.46 2.85
CA MET A 18 -35.35 -21.64 3.71
C MET A 18 -35.62 -21.26 5.17
N ALA A 19 -34.97 -20.19 5.67
CA ALA A 19 -35.16 -19.70 7.02
C ALA A 19 -36.58 -19.17 7.25
N TYR A 20 -37.14 -18.46 6.27
CA TYR A 20 -38.53 -18.01 6.32
C TYR A 20 -39.51 -19.18 6.30
N ARG A 21 -39.25 -20.21 5.48
CA ARG A 21 -40.13 -21.39 5.38
C ARG A 21 -40.19 -22.22 6.66
N LEU A 22 -39.07 -22.35 7.38
CA LEU A 22 -38.97 -23.19 8.58
C LEU A 22 -39.32 -22.45 9.87
N TYR A 23 -38.92 -21.19 9.98
CA TYR A 23 -38.98 -20.43 11.24
C TYR A 23 -39.66 -19.05 11.07
N GLY A 24 -40.24 -18.77 9.91
CA GLY A 24 -40.91 -17.50 9.61
C GLY A 24 -39.96 -16.30 9.76
N TRP A 25 -40.48 -15.24 10.37
CA TRP A 25 -39.73 -14.00 10.59
C TRP A 25 -38.56 -14.15 11.56
N ALA A 26 -38.63 -15.08 12.52
CA ALA A 26 -37.52 -15.36 13.43
C ALA A 26 -36.29 -15.91 12.67
N GLY A 27 -36.51 -16.78 11.68
CA GLY A 27 -35.44 -17.29 10.82
C GLY A 27 -34.76 -16.18 10.00
N VAL A 28 -35.55 -15.25 9.46
CA VAL A 28 -35.01 -14.09 8.72
C VAL A 28 -34.17 -13.20 9.62
N ALA A 29 -34.59 -12.96 10.87
CA ALA A 29 -33.81 -12.18 11.84
C ALA A 29 -32.45 -12.83 12.14
N VAL A 30 -32.39 -14.16 12.24
CA VAL A 30 -31.12 -14.90 12.43
C VAL A 30 -30.21 -14.71 11.22
N VAL A 31 -30.70 -14.90 9.99
CA VAL A 31 -29.90 -14.72 8.78
C VAL A 31 -29.39 -13.28 8.66
N ALA A 32 -30.25 -12.29 8.92
CA ALA A 32 -29.87 -10.89 8.94
C ALA A 32 -28.74 -10.62 9.95
N THR A 33 -28.83 -11.19 11.15
CA THR A 33 -27.80 -11.05 12.21
C THR A 33 -26.47 -11.64 11.76
N VAL A 34 -26.47 -12.83 11.17
CA VAL A 34 -25.24 -13.46 10.62
C VAL A 34 -24.64 -12.62 9.50
N VAL A 35 -25.47 -12.08 8.60
CA VAL A 35 -25.01 -11.21 7.51
C VAL A 35 -24.38 -9.93 8.07
N VAL A 36 -25.05 -9.25 9.00
CA VAL A 36 -24.54 -8.03 9.63
C VAL A 36 -23.20 -8.33 10.32
N MET A 37 -23.12 -9.39 11.11
CA MET A 37 -21.87 -9.78 11.77
C MET A 37 -20.75 -10.06 10.75
N TRP A 38 -21.04 -10.78 9.67
CA TRP A 38 -20.08 -11.05 8.61
C TRP A 38 -19.58 -9.76 7.93
N VAL A 39 -20.48 -8.81 7.65
CA VAL A 39 -20.13 -7.50 7.09
C VAL A 39 -19.23 -6.71 8.04
N LEU A 40 -19.53 -6.69 9.34
CA LEU A 40 -18.69 -6.03 10.34
C LEU A 40 -17.29 -6.64 10.41
N LEU A 41 -17.17 -7.98 10.36
CA LEU A 41 -15.88 -8.67 10.32
C LEU A 41 -15.10 -8.34 9.04
N HIS A 42 -15.79 -8.27 7.90
CA HIS A 42 -15.15 -7.87 6.64
C HIS A 42 -14.64 -6.43 6.73
N PHE A 43 -15.45 -5.52 7.28
CA PHE A 43 -15.08 -4.12 7.47
C PHE A 43 -13.89 -3.95 8.41
N THR A 44 -13.89 -4.62 9.57
CA THR A 44 -12.77 -4.59 10.52
C THR A 44 -11.49 -5.15 9.89
N ARG A 45 -11.57 -6.23 9.10
CA ARG A 45 -10.43 -6.76 8.34
C ARG A 45 -9.86 -5.75 7.36
N MET A 46 -10.71 -5.05 6.61
CA MET A 46 -10.28 -3.97 5.71
C MET A 46 -9.61 -2.83 6.48
N MET A 47 -10.20 -2.43 7.61
CA MET A 47 -9.69 -1.34 8.44
C MET A 47 -8.35 -1.69 9.09
N GLN A 48 -8.10 -2.96 9.44
CA GLN A 48 -6.79 -3.42 9.92
C GLN A 48 -5.71 -3.33 8.85
N VAL A 49 -6.03 -3.58 7.57
CA VAL A 49 -5.08 -3.40 6.47
C VAL A 49 -4.72 -1.92 6.29
N LEU A 50 -5.72 -1.04 6.31
CA LEU A 50 -5.51 0.41 6.25
C LEU A 50 -4.69 0.91 7.46
N LYS A 51 -4.99 0.43 8.67
CA LYS A 51 -4.26 0.77 9.90
C LYS A 51 -2.80 0.33 9.83
N ARG A 52 -2.49 -0.81 9.21
CA ARG A 52 -1.10 -1.26 8.99
C ARG A 52 -0.35 -0.35 8.02
N ALA A 53 -1.00 0.16 6.99
CA ALA A 53 -0.40 1.13 6.07
C ALA A 53 -0.21 2.51 6.75
N ALA A 54 -1.16 2.93 7.58
CA ALA A 54 -1.08 4.19 8.33
C ALA A 54 -0.03 4.16 9.45
N ASN A 55 0.23 3.00 10.06
CA ASN A 55 1.24 2.82 11.10
C ASN A 55 2.67 2.73 10.54
N ARG A 56 2.86 2.70 9.21
CA ARG A 56 4.20 2.81 8.63
C ARG A 56 4.63 4.28 8.60
N PRO A 57 5.90 4.59 8.92
CA PRO A 57 6.40 5.96 8.86
C PRO A 57 6.13 6.55 7.46
N ILE A 58 5.58 7.76 7.45
CA ILE A 58 5.23 8.48 6.23
C ILE A 58 6.51 8.67 5.41
N GLY A 59 6.43 8.38 4.13
CA GLY A 59 7.54 8.48 3.19
C GLY A 59 8.60 7.41 3.41
N TYR A 60 8.28 6.27 4.02
CA TYR A 60 9.23 5.16 4.16
C TYR A 60 8.97 4.04 3.15
N VAL A 61 10.03 3.44 2.61
CA VAL A 61 9.97 2.25 1.77
C VAL A 61 11.08 1.26 2.14
N ASP A 62 10.81 -0.04 1.98
CA ASP A 62 11.77 -1.10 2.31
C ASP A 62 13.07 -0.99 1.46
N SER A 63 12.98 -0.54 0.20
CA SER A 63 14.14 -0.23 -0.66
C SER A 63 13.77 0.78 -1.75
N ALA A 64 14.48 1.91 -1.79
CA ALA A 64 14.27 2.96 -2.79
C ALA A 64 14.65 2.48 -4.20
N VAL A 65 15.69 1.66 -4.33
CA VAL A 65 16.15 1.11 -5.62
C VAL A 65 15.11 0.16 -6.21
N MET A 66 14.54 -0.72 -5.39
CA MET A 66 13.50 -1.65 -5.84
C MET A 66 12.21 -0.90 -6.22
N LEU A 67 11.85 0.15 -5.47
CA LEU A 67 10.74 1.01 -5.83
C LEU A 67 10.98 1.67 -7.19
N ASN A 68 12.14 2.30 -7.39
CA ASN A 68 12.55 2.93 -8.64
C ASN A 68 12.39 1.97 -9.84
N ALA A 69 12.83 0.72 -9.71
CA ALA A 69 12.71 -0.29 -10.76
C ALA A 69 11.27 -0.70 -11.10
N LYS A 70 10.32 -0.56 -10.16
CA LYS A 70 8.91 -0.91 -10.34
C LYS A 70 8.06 0.25 -10.84
N LEU A 71 8.53 1.48 -10.72
CA LEU A 71 7.78 2.66 -11.11
C LEU A 71 7.71 2.78 -12.64
N ARG A 72 6.52 3.12 -13.14
CA ARG A 72 6.27 3.39 -14.55
C ARG A 72 5.37 4.59 -14.70
N ALA A 73 5.59 5.37 -15.76
CA ALA A 73 4.74 6.49 -16.09
C ALA A 73 3.26 6.06 -16.17
N GLY A 74 2.37 6.90 -15.64
CA GLY A 74 0.93 6.62 -15.59
C GLY A 74 0.44 5.84 -14.36
N HIS A 75 1.32 5.28 -13.52
CA HIS A 75 0.91 4.75 -12.22
C HIS A 75 0.22 5.83 -11.39
N THR A 76 -0.89 5.51 -10.75
CA THR A 76 -1.58 6.46 -9.87
C THR A 76 -0.86 6.58 -8.54
N LEU A 77 -1.04 7.71 -7.84
CA LEU A 77 -0.52 7.87 -6.47
C LEU A 77 -0.95 6.71 -5.56
N LEU A 78 -2.23 6.32 -5.65
CA LEU A 78 -2.77 5.20 -4.87
C LEU A 78 -2.09 3.86 -5.20
N HIS A 79 -1.75 3.62 -6.48
CA HIS A 79 -1.00 2.42 -6.87
C HIS A 79 0.40 2.41 -6.25
N VAL A 80 1.10 3.55 -6.24
CA VAL A 80 2.43 3.67 -5.61
C VAL A 80 2.34 3.43 -4.10
N VAL A 81 1.35 4.03 -3.42
CA VAL A 81 1.09 3.80 -1.99
C VAL A 81 0.79 2.33 -1.70
N ALA A 82 0.04 1.65 -2.56
CA ALA A 82 -0.23 0.22 -2.41
C ALA A 82 1.04 -0.63 -2.54
N MET A 83 1.97 -0.26 -3.43
CA MET A 83 3.25 -0.96 -3.60
C MET A 83 4.20 -0.75 -2.41
N THR A 84 4.29 0.47 -1.87
CA THR A 84 5.18 0.80 -0.74
C THR A 84 4.56 0.46 0.62
N LYS A 85 3.22 0.34 0.66
CA LYS A 85 2.41 0.24 1.88
C LYS A 85 2.66 1.40 2.84
N SER A 86 3.07 2.56 2.32
CA SER A 86 3.31 3.79 3.07
C SER A 86 2.85 4.99 2.24
N LEU A 87 2.28 5.98 2.93
CA LEU A 87 1.99 7.28 2.33
C LEU A 87 3.30 7.94 1.88
N GLY A 88 3.31 8.67 0.77
CA GLY A 88 4.49 9.45 0.40
C GLY A 88 4.66 10.65 1.31
N ALA A 89 5.91 11.04 1.60
CA ALA A 89 6.18 12.32 2.24
C ALA A 89 5.94 13.43 1.21
N GLN A 90 4.88 14.21 1.38
CA GLN A 90 4.55 15.32 0.49
C GLN A 90 5.67 16.37 0.55
N GLN A 91 6.14 16.81 -0.61
CA GLN A 91 7.22 17.79 -0.78
C GLN A 91 6.72 19.08 -1.42
N SER A 92 5.66 19.00 -2.23
CA SER A 92 4.96 20.18 -2.75
C SER A 92 4.05 20.77 -1.68
N GLU A 93 3.60 22.00 -1.88
CA GLU A 93 2.51 22.55 -1.09
C GLU A 93 1.25 21.68 -1.22
N LYS A 94 0.32 21.82 -0.28
CA LYS A 94 -0.93 21.10 -0.31
C LYS A 94 -1.83 21.66 -1.42
N ASP A 95 -2.56 20.78 -2.09
CA ASP A 95 -3.56 21.13 -3.11
C ASP A 95 -2.98 21.90 -4.33
N THR A 96 -1.66 21.78 -4.58
CA THR A 96 -0.96 22.35 -5.74
C THR A 96 -0.48 21.27 -6.70
N GLN A 97 -0.46 21.61 -7.99
CA GLN A 97 0.10 20.78 -9.06
C GLN A 97 1.41 21.40 -9.57
N PRO A 98 2.43 20.58 -9.89
CA PRO A 98 2.46 19.12 -9.76
C PRO A 98 2.63 18.67 -8.31
N GLU A 99 2.01 17.55 -7.96
CA GLU A 99 2.14 16.95 -6.63
C GLU A 99 3.46 16.17 -6.53
N VAL A 100 4.29 16.49 -5.54
CA VAL A 100 5.60 15.82 -5.36
C VAL A 100 5.61 15.03 -4.06
N PHE A 101 5.92 13.73 -4.15
CA PHE A 101 6.00 12.83 -3.01
C PHE A 101 7.33 12.08 -2.96
N ARG A 102 7.87 11.90 -1.75
CA ARG A 102 9.13 11.20 -1.50
C ARG A 102 8.93 9.93 -0.69
N TRP A 103 9.64 8.87 -1.07
CA TRP A 103 9.85 7.67 -0.26
C TRP A 103 11.34 7.43 -0.05
N THR A 104 11.76 7.35 1.21
CA THR A 104 13.13 7.14 1.69
C THR A 104 13.26 5.74 2.31
N ASP A 105 14.35 5.06 2.04
CA ASP A 105 14.68 3.78 2.67
C ASP A 105 15.61 3.93 3.87
N GLY A 106 15.90 2.82 4.55
CA GLY A 106 16.78 2.81 5.73
C GLY A 106 18.22 3.26 5.44
N GLY A 107 18.67 3.16 4.18
CA GLY A 107 19.98 3.59 3.73
C GLY A 107 20.04 5.05 3.28
N GLN A 108 19.03 5.87 3.62
CA GLN A 108 18.89 7.28 3.21
C GLN A 108 18.79 7.50 1.69
N SER A 109 18.68 6.42 0.90
CA SER A 109 18.32 6.52 -0.51
C SER A 109 16.85 6.84 -0.61
N HIS A 110 16.46 7.65 -1.59
CA HIS A 110 15.07 8.03 -1.73
C HIS A 110 14.64 8.19 -3.19
N VAL A 111 13.38 7.89 -3.45
CA VAL A 111 12.74 8.16 -4.75
C VAL A 111 11.78 9.32 -4.57
N THR A 112 11.97 10.36 -5.38
CA THR A 112 11.05 11.49 -5.49
C THR A 112 10.20 11.31 -6.73
N CYS A 113 8.89 11.28 -6.56
CA CYS A 113 7.90 11.07 -7.61
C CYS A 113 7.09 12.34 -7.83
N THR A 114 6.98 12.76 -9.09
CA THR A 114 6.17 13.91 -9.53
C THR A 114 4.91 13.39 -10.19
N PHE A 115 3.76 13.79 -9.68
CA PHE A 115 2.44 13.43 -10.19
C PHE A 115 1.77 14.66 -10.81
N VAL A 116 1.11 14.45 -11.95
CA VAL A 116 0.31 15.46 -12.63
C VAL A 116 -1.08 14.86 -12.84
N GLY A 117 -2.12 15.50 -12.29
CA GLY A 117 -3.48 14.97 -12.34
C GLY A 117 -3.60 13.58 -11.69
N GLY A 118 -2.86 13.35 -10.59
CA GLY A 118 -2.86 12.10 -9.83
C GLY A 118 -2.13 10.92 -10.49
N LYS A 119 -1.45 11.12 -11.63
CA LYS A 119 -0.66 10.10 -12.33
C LYS A 119 0.82 10.45 -12.33
N LEU A 120 1.66 9.42 -12.18
CA LEU A 120 3.11 9.56 -12.15
C LEU A 120 3.60 10.04 -13.52
N ALA A 121 4.16 11.25 -13.55
CA ALA A 121 4.79 11.83 -14.72
C ALA A 121 6.28 11.49 -14.76
N GLN A 122 6.97 11.64 -13.63
CA GLN A 122 8.41 11.38 -13.51
C GLN A 122 8.76 10.87 -12.11
N HIS A 123 9.85 10.12 -12.02
CA HIS A 123 10.46 9.74 -10.75
C HIS A 123 11.99 9.87 -10.84
N LEU A 124 12.64 10.20 -9.72
CA LEU A 124 14.08 10.38 -9.59
C LEU A 124 14.58 9.64 -8.36
N LEU A 125 15.62 8.82 -8.54
CA LEU A 125 16.30 8.12 -7.46
C LEU A 125 17.53 8.94 -7.03
N PHE A 126 17.57 9.30 -5.74
CA PHE A 126 18.75 9.82 -5.08
C PHE A 126 19.39 8.71 -4.23
N ARG A 127 20.72 8.63 -4.28
CA ARG A 127 21.51 7.74 -3.41
C ARG A 127 22.56 8.60 -2.70
N PRO A 128 22.68 8.51 -1.37
CA PRO A 128 23.78 9.15 -0.66
C PRO A 128 25.11 8.56 -1.12
N ALA A 129 26.16 9.38 -1.16
CA ALA A 129 27.51 8.91 -1.41
C ALA A 129 27.89 7.92 -0.30
N ALA A 130 28.49 6.78 -0.67
CA ALA A 130 29.09 5.90 0.31
C ALA A 130 30.20 6.69 1.03
N PRO A 131 30.28 6.66 2.37
CA PRO A 131 31.42 7.24 3.06
C PRO A 131 32.68 6.57 2.51
N ASP A 132 33.60 7.39 2.01
CA ASP A 132 34.81 6.96 1.34
C ASP A 132 35.48 5.84 2.13
N SER A 133 35.63 4.68 1.51
CA SER A 133 36.59 3.68 1.97
C SER A 133 37.96 4.37 1.90
N VAL A 134 38.45 4.77 3.08
CA VAL A 134 39.78 5.33 3.30
C VAL A 134 40.77 4.50 2.47
N PRO A 135 41.55 5.11 1.54
CA PRO A 135 42.58 4.37 0.83
C PRO A 135 43.50 3.79 1.90
N ALA A 136 43.67 2.46 1.87
CA ALA A 136 44.64 1.78 2.71
C ALA A 136 45.96 2.53 2.57
N ALA A 137 46.42 3.11 3.69
CA ALA A 137 47.70 3.77 3.76
C ALA A 137 48.73 2.77 3.26
N ASP A 138 49.38 3.11 2.16
CA ASP A 138 50.56 2.44 1.65
C ASP A 138 51.51 2.29 2.84
N GLU A 139 51.78 1.05 3.23
CA GLU A 139 52.69 0.72 4.31
C GLU A 139 54.03 1.37 4.02
N ALA A 140 54.33 2.44 4.74
CA ALA A 140 55.69 2.94 4.89
C ALA A 140 56.54 1.81 5.48
N SER A 141 57.19 1.05 4.60
CA SER A 141 58.19 0.06 5.00
C SER A 141 59.43 0.82 5.52
N PRO A 142 59.89 0.57 6.76
CA PRO A 142 61.10 1.20 7.26
C PRO A 142 62.34 0.46 6.73
N ALA A 143 63.35 1.27 6.35
CA ALA A 143 64.80 1.08 6.17
C ALA A 143 65.44 -0.34 6.28
N PRO A 144 66.55 -0.57 5.57
CA PRO A 144 67.85 -0.22 6.16
C PRO A 144 68.72 0.74 5.34
#